data_AF-H2C7M7-F1
#
_entry.id   AF-H2C7M7-F1
#
_cell.length_a   1.000
_cell.length_b   1.000
_cell.length_c   1.000
_cell.angle_alpha   90.00
_cell.angle_beta   90.00
_cell.angle_gamma   90.00
#
_symmetry.space_group_name_H-M   'P 1'
#
loop_
_entity.id
_entity.type
_entity.pdbx_description
1 polymer ?
#
loop_
_entity_poly.entity_id
_entity_poly.type
_entity_poly.pdbx_seq_one_letter_code
_entity_poly.pdbx_strand_id
1 'polypeptide(L)'
;MKPAERELEEARGYLFDLLDQLNELMVREEALLSSKGILPRLSLIVSLVTMHRYQMDLVAKNYWPQLDVLISQLSQIPELKDKLREILADAEAIRALIGVSKRVS
;
A
#
# COMPACT_ATOMS: atom_id res chain seq x y z
N MET A 1 -22.20 -4.94 -12.13
CA MET A 1 -21.26 -5.07 -10.99
C MET A 1 -22.02 -4.83 -9.71
N LYS A 2 -21.77 -5.67 -8.70
CA LYS A 2 -22.22 -5.40 -7.34
C LYS A 2 -21.42 -4.22 -6.76
N PRO A 3 -21.96 -3.44 -5.81
CA PRO A 3 -21.25 -2.29 -5.23
C PRO A 3 -19.84 -2.63 -4.73
N ALA A 4 -19.68 -3.77 -4.04
CA ALA A 4 -18.38 -4.22 -3.54
C ALA A 4 -17.34 -4.52 -4.64
N GLU A 5 -17.76 -5.03 -5.80
CA GLU A 5 -16.86 -5.27 -6.94
C GLU A 5 -16.36 -3.96 -7.53
N ARG A 6 -17.20 -2.91 -7.51
CA ARG A 6 -16.85 -1.57 -8.00
C ARG A 6 -15.86 -0.88 -7.07
N GLU A 7 -16.05 -0.98 -5.76
CA GLU A 7 -15.11 -0.43 -4.78
C GLU A 7 -13.72 -1.07 -4.88
N LEU A 8 -13.64 -2.38 -5.11
CA LEU A 8 -12.37 -3.07 -5.32
C LEU A 8 -11.69 -2.69 -6.64
N GLU A 9 -12.48 -2.47 -7.70
CA GLU A 9 -11.97 -1.99 -8.98
C GLU A 9 -11.38 -0.58 -8.87
N GLU A 10 -12.09 0.32 -8.17
CA GLU A 10 -11.62 1.69 -7.89
C GLU A 10 -10.36 1.66 -7.00
N ALA A 11 -10.33 0.80 -5.99
CA ALA A 11 -9.17 0.62 -5.11
C ALA A 11 -7.92 0.12 -5.87
N ARG A 12 -8.11 -0.60 -6.99
CA ARG A 12 -7.00 -1.09 -7.81
C ARG A 12 -6.23 0.04 -8.49
N GLY A 13 -6.92 1.13 -8.88
CA GLY A 13 -6.25 2.30 -9.45
C GLY A 13 -5.24 2.88 -8.48
N TYR A 14 -5.71 3.24 -7.28
CA TYR A 14 -4.86 3.71 -6.19
C TYR A 14 -3.76 2.72 -5.80
N LEU A 15 -4.03 1.40 -5.89
CA LEU A 15 -3.02 0.39 -5.61
C LEU A 15 -1.87 0.44 -6.60
N PHE A 16 -2.13 0.66 -7.89
CA PHE A 16 -1.04 0.75 -8.88
C PHE A 16 -0.15 1.96 -8.62
N ASP A 17 -0.77 3.12 -8.39
CA ASP A 17 -0.03 4.35 -8.07
C ASP A 17 0.79 4.20 -6.78
N LEU A 18 0.19 3.61 -5.74
CA LEU A 18 0.87 3.31 -4.48
C LEU A 18 2.08 2.40 -4.66
N LEU A 19 1.97 1.33 -5.46
CA LEU A 19 3.07 0.40 -5.70
C LEU A 19 4.24 1.09 -6.43
N ASP A 20 3.93 1.91 -7.44
CA ASP A 20 4.95 2.65 -8.17
C ASP A 20 5.66 3.66 -7.26
N GLN A 21 4.93 4.43 -6.46
CA GLN A 21 5.49 5.38 -5.51
C GLN A 21 6.34 4.69 -4.43
N LEU A 22 5.90 3.53 -3.91
CA LEU A 22 6.68 2.76 -2.94
C LEU A 22 7.97 2.19 -3.56
N ASN A 23 7.92 1.73 -4.80
CA ASN A 23 9.11 1.30 -5.53
C ASN A 23 10.10 2.46 -5.71
N GLU A 24 9.62 3.63 -6.12
CA GLU A 24 10.46 4.82 -6.22
C GLU A 24 11.07 5.23 -4.88
N LEU A 25 10.28 5.23 -3.80
CA LEU A 25 10.76 5.52 -2.46
C LEU A 25 11.85 4.54 -2.03
N MET A 26 11.67 3.25 -2.28
CA MET A 26 12.65 2.21 -1.95
C MET A 26 13.99 2.43 -2.65
N VAL A 27 13.97 2.87 -3.91
CA VAL A 27 15.18 3.18 -4.68
C VAL A 27 15.83 4.47 -4.19
N ARG A 28 15.05 5.55 -4.02
CA ARG A 28 15.59 6.87 -3.65
C ARG A 28 16.13 6.90 -2.21
N GLU A 29 15.47 6.18 -1.31
CA GLU A 29 15.75 6.20 0.14
C GLU A 29 16.36 4.89 0.65
N GLU A 30 16.98 4.10 -0.24
CA GLU A 30 17.48 2.75 0.03
C GLU A 30 18.32 2.68 1.32
N ALA A 31 19.30 3.58 1.47
CA ALA A 31 20.19 3.60 2.63
C ALA A 31 19.44 3.88 3.94
N LEU A 32 18.52 4.84 3.92
CA LEU A 32 17.70 5.21 5.08
C LEU A 32 16.80 4.04 5.48
N LEU A 33 16.08 3.45 4.52
CA LEU A 33 15.16 2.35 4.76
C LEU A 33 15.89 1.06 5.20
N SER A 34 17.10 0.83 4.68
CA SER A 34 17.97 -0.28 5.08
C SER A 34 18.45 -0.12 6.51
N SER A 35 18.97 1.06 6.88
CA SER A 35 19.45 1.34 8.24
C SER A 35 18.36 1.19 9.32
N LYS A 36 17.09 1.40 8.96
CA LYS A 36 15.93 1.19 9.84
C LYS A 36 15.36 -0.23 9.79
N GLY A 37 15.93 -1.14 8.99
CA GLY A 37 15.46 -2.52 8.84
C GLY A 37 14.05 -2.63 8.22
N ILE A 38 13.62 -1.63 7.47
CA ILE A 38 12.30 -1.59 6.82
C ILE A 38 12.39 -2.10 5.39
N LEU A 39 13.47 -1.77 4.68
CA LEU A 39 13.62 -2.07 3.24
C LEU A 39 13.34 -3.54 2.89
N PRO A 40 13.89 -4.56 3.58
CA PRO A 40 13.65 -5.95 3.20
C PRO A 40 12.18 -6.38 3.32
N ARG A 41 11.49 -5.90 4.36
CA ARG A 41 10.08 -6.19 4.61
C ARG A 41 9.18 -5.47 3.61
N LEU A 42 9.50 -4.21 3.32
CA LEU A 42 8.77 -3.41 2.35
C LEU A 42 8.93 -3.98 0.94
N SER A 43 10.15 -4.32 0.54
CA SER A 43 10.46 -4.94 -0.76
C SER A 43 9.72 -6.26 -0.96
N LEU A 44 9.70 -7.13 0.06
CA LEU A 44 8.97 -8.40 0.01
C LEU A 44 7.47 -8.19 -0.17
N ILE A 45 6.84 -7.36 0.68
CA ILE A 45 5.39 -7.17 0.61
C ILE A 45 4.98 -6.49 -0.70
N VAL A 46 5.73 -5.47 -1.15
CA VAL A 46 5.47 -4.77 -2.42
C VAL A 46 5.57 -5.75 -3.59
N SER A 47 6.55 -6.66 -3.57
CA SER A 47 6.68 -7.71 -4.59
C SER A 47 5.47 -8.67 -4.58
N LEU A 48 5.05 -9.13 -3.40
CA LEU A 48 3.89 -10.02 -3.25
C LEU A 48 2.60 -9.35 -3.73
N VAL A 49 2.37 -8.09 -3.36
CA VAL A 49 1.20 -7.32 -3.78
C VAL A 49 1.24 -7.06 -5.29
N THR A 50 2.41 -6.72 -5.84
CA THR A 50 2.61 -6.50 -7.28
C THR A 50 2.25 -7.75 -8.10
N MET A 51 2.61 -8.94 -7.63
CA MET A 51 2.25 -10.20 -8.29
C MET A 51 0.74 -10.45 -8.30
N HIS A 52 0.02 -9.99 -7.27
CA HIS A 52 -1.40 -10.22 -7.09
C HIS A 52 -2.27 -8.98 -7.35
N ARG A 53 -1.71 -7.93 -7.95
CA ARG A 53 -2.33 -6.60 -8.08
C ARG A 53 -3.65 -6.57 -8.86
N TYR A 54 -3.95 -7.62 -9.63
CA TYR A 54 -5.23 -7.77 -10.35
C TYR A 54 -6.28 -8.56 -9.55
N GLN A 55 -5.89 -9.18 -8.44
CA GLN A 55 -6.75 -9.99 -7.56
C GLN A 55 -7.01 -9.22 -6.26
N MET A 56 -7.79 -8.14 -6.36
CA MET A 56 -7.98 -7.19 -5.24
C MET A 56 -8.58 -7.84 -3.98
N ASP A 57 -9.42 -8.87 -4.11
CA ASP A 57 -9.91 -9.64 -2.97
C ASP A 57 -8.77 -10.30 -2.17
N LEU A 58 -7.80 -10.88 -2.89
CA LEU A 58 -6.64 -11.52 -2.29
C LEU A 58 -5.73 -10.48 -1.64
N VAL A 59 -5.50 -9.36 -2.32
CA VAL A 59 -4.70 -8.24 -1.79
C VAL A 59 -5.33 -7.70 -0.51
N ALA A 60 -6.61 -7.35 -0.54
CA ALA A 60 -7.33 -6.78 0.58
C ALA A 60 -7.34 -7.70 1.82
N LYS A 61 -7.45 -9.01 1.61
CA LYS A 61 -7.51 -9.99 2.72
C LYS A 61 -6.13 -10.36 3.26
N ASN A 62 -5.15 -10.59 2.40
CA ASN A 62 -3.92 -11.27 2.78
C ASN A 62 -2.69 -10.35 2.87
N TYR A 63 -2.65 -9.28 2.08
CA TYR A 63 -1.44 -8.46 1.94
C TYR A 63 -1.63 -7.03 2.44
N TRP A 64 -2.82 -6.46 2.25
CA TRP A 64 -3.14 -5.10 2.65
C TRP A 64 -2.86 -4.82 4.13
N PRO A 65 -3.26 -5.67 5.11
CA PRO A 65 -2.97 -5.38 6.51
C PRO A 65 -1.48 -5.23 6.83
N GLN A 66 -0.62 -6.01 6.16
CA GLN A 66 0.83 -5.95 6.37
C GLN A 66 1.44 -4.72 5.67
N LEU A 67 1.00 -4.44 4.44
CA LEU A 67 1.44 -3.25 3.71
C LEU A 67 1.05 -1.96 4.45
N ASP A 68 -0.17 -1.90 4.98
CA ASP A 68 -0.72 -0.76 5.71
C ASP A 68 0.06 -0.46 7.00
N VAL A 69 0.49 -1.51 7.72
CA VAL A 69 1.38 -1.39 8.88
C VAL A 69 2.74 -0.83 8.46
N LEU A 70 3.30 -1.28 7.35
CA LEU A 70 4.60 -0.78 6.86
C LEU A 70 4.50 0.67 6.41
N ILE A 71 3.42 1.08 5.73
CA ILE A 71 3.14 2.48 5.38
C ILE A 71 3.04 3.35 6.64
N SER A 72 2.37 2.84 7.67
CA SER A 72 2.28 3.53 8.97
C SER A 72 3.64 3.65 9.65
N GLN A 73 4.52 2.64 9.54
CA GLN A 73 5.89 2.72 10.04
C GLN A 73 6.73 3.75 9.26
N LEU A 74 6.56 3.82 7.94
CA LEU A 74 7.21 4.83 7.11
C LEU A 74 6.79 6.24 7.54
N SER A 75 5.51 6.45 7.86
CA SER A 75 4.99 7.76 8.28
C SER A 75 5.56 8.26 9.61
N GLN A 76 6.14 7.37 10.43
CA GLN A 76 6.82 7.74 11.67
C GLN A 76 8.28 8.16 11.47
N ILE A 77 8.80 8.10 10.24
CA ILE A 77 10.17 8.50 9.92
C ILE A 77 10.19 10.00 9.57
N PRO A 78 10.78 10.87 10.41
CA PRO A 78 10.77 12.30 10.17
C PRO A 78 11.34 12.72 8.81
N GLU A 79 12.40 12.04 8.36
CA GLU A 79 13.10 12.31 7.10
C GLU A 79 12.26 12.03 5.84
N LEU A 80 11.16 11.28 5.99
CA LEU A 80 10.27 10.91 4.89
C LEU A 80 8.97 11.73 4.86
N LYS A 81 8.72 12.60 5.84
CA LYS A 81 7.42 13.26 6.03
C LYS A 81 6.88 13.92 4.77
N ASP A 82 7.72 14.68 4.07
CA ASP A 82 7.31 15.40 2.84
C ASP A 82 7.25 14.49 1.61
N LYS A 83 7.92 13.34 1.66
CA LYS A 83 8.02 12.36 0.55
C LYS A 83 6.86 11.37 0.54
N LEU A 84 6.14 11.24 1.66
CA LEU A 84 5.07 10.25 1.83
C LEU A 84 3.69 10.79 1.51
N ARG A 85 3.54 12.05 1.11
CA ARG A 85 2.23 12.69 0.93
C ARG A 85 1.30 11.89 0.01
N GLU A 86 1.76 11.57 -1.19
CA GLU A 86 0.95 10.84 -2.18
C GLU A 86 0.73 9.38 -1.73
N ILE A 87 1.76 8.73 -1.20
CA ILE A 87 1.68 7.36 -0.65
C ILE A 87 0.58 7.26 0.43
N LEU A 88 0.51 8.26 1.32
CA LEU A 88 -0.49 8.31 2.38
C LEU A 88 -1.89 8.62 1.83
N ALA A 89 -1.99 9.44 0.78
CA ALA A 89 -3.26 9.73 0.13
C ALA A 89 -3.85 8.47 -0.55
N ASP A 90 -3.03 7.75 -1.32
CA ASP A 90 -3.43 6.49 -1.97
C ASP A 90 -3.77 5.42 -0.93
N ALA A 91 -2.97 5.32 0.14
CA ALA A 91 -3.25 4.38 1.22
C ALA A 91 -4.59 4.64 1.91
N GLU A 92 -4.92 5.91 2.17
CA GLU A 92 -6.18 6.29 2.79
C GLU A 92 -7.38 6.04 1.85
N ALA A 93 -7.23 6.30 0.56
CA ALA A 93 -8.26 5.97 -0.44
C ALA A 93 -8.55 4.46 -0.47
N ILE A 94 -7.50 3.64 -0.45
CA ILE A 94 -7.63 2.17 -0.39
C ILE A 94 -8.29 1.74 0.92
N ARG A 95 -7.91 2.30 2.08
CA ARG A 95 -8.56 2.01 3.37
C ARG A 95 -10.05 2.31 3.35
N ALA A 96 -10.45 3.45 2.78
CA ALA A 96 -11.84 3.83 2.68
C ALA A 96 -12.64 2.81 1.85
N LEU A 97 -12.10 2.37 0.71
CA LEU A 97 -12.77 1.44 -0.19
C LEU A 97 -12.81 0.01 0.37
N ILE A 98 -11.69 -0.51 0.90
CA ILE A 98 -11.62 -1.85 1.50
C ILE A 98 -12.41 -1.92 2.81
N GLY A 99 -12.40 -0.84 3.61
CA GLY A 99 -13.10 -0.74 4.88
C GLY A 99 -14.62 -0.71 4.76
N VAL A 100 -15.17 -0.26 3.62
CA VAL A 100 -16.59 -0.34 3.30
C VAL A 100 -16.98 -1.77 2.92
N SER A 101 -16.20 -2.45 2.07
CA SER A 101 -16.44 -3.83 1.64
C SER A 101 -16.53 -4.84 2.81
N LYS A 102 -15.73 -4.64 3.88
CA LYS A 102 -15.80 -5.47 5.10
C LYS A 102 -17.09 -5.33 5.91
N ARG A 103 -17.88 -4.27 5.75
CA ARG A 103 -19.14 -4.05 6.50
C ARG A 103 -20.37 -4.64 5.81
N VAL A 104 -20.23 -5.03 4.55
CA VAL A 104 -21.33 -5.54 3.70
C VAL A 104 -21.21 -7.06 3.48
N SER A 105 -20.14 -7.70 3.98
CA SER A 105 -19.86 -9.13 3.89
C SER A 105 -20.23 -9.89 5.15
#